data_AF-A0A8T5QJI7-F1
#
_entry.id   AF-A0A8T5QJI7-F1
#
_cell.length_a   1.000
_cell.length_b   1.000
_cell.length_c   1.000
_cell.angle_alpha   90.00
_cell.angle_beta   90.00
_cell.angle_gamma   90.00
#
_symmetry.space_group_name_H-M   'P 1'
#
loop_
_entity.id
_entity.type
_entity.pdbx_description
1 polymer ?
#
loop_
_entity_poly.entity_id
_entity_poly.type
_entity_poly.pdbx_seq_one_letter_code
_entity_poly.pdbx_strand_id
1 'polypeptide(L)'
;MYRVFDTKLALSKKGSEKPIEIFIALFVILAVALVLLKMFQGQISDKTKELKDLEAERKLDELTTKAKEKCDMLCSRGDSLTDRARFCMRQVTSDIDGIGVDLNNNELLDDSVTNLLPGMVACEDAIYCPHVTQCGPIRTMKDCIPLLCNSFVKSGFSAEQATARLKELVQPGTCADSNDEYHWFTVLKEDLHC
;
A
#
# COMPACT_ATOMS: atom_id res chain seq x y z
N MET A 1 39.59 4.48 -89.19
CA MET A 1 39.80 4.29 -87.74
C MET A 1 38.60 4.91 -87.03
N TYR A 2 37.87 4.10 -86.25
CA TYR A 2 36.75 4.45 -85.35
C TYR A 2 37.12 5.60 -84.40
N ARG A 3 36.24 6.37 -83.74
CA ARG A 3 34.79 6.38 -83.51
C ARG A 3 34.42 7.78 -82.99
N VAL A 4 33.20 8.19 -83.29
CA VAL A 4 32.45 9.29 -82.67
C VAL A 4 32.37 9.10 -81.14
N PHE A 5 32.65 10.15 -80.38
CA PHE A 5 32.06 10.33 -79.04
C PHE A 5 31.67 11.79 -78.87
N ASP A 6 30.37 12.01 -78.99
CA ASP A 6 29.64 13.16 -78.45
C ASP A 6 30.02 13.40 -76.99
N THR A 7 30.49 14.61 -76.68
CA THR A 7 30.37 15.19 -75.35
C THR A 7 29.62 16.51 -75.45
N LYS A 8 28.33 16.40 -75.75
CA LYS A 8 27.35 17.31 -75.16
C LYS A 8 27.39 17.12 -73.64
N LEU A 9 28.18 17.93 -72.95
CA LEU A 9 28.06 18.12 -71.50
C LEU A 9 27.72 19.58 -71.18
N ALA A 10 26.70 20.08 -71.88
CA ALA A 10 25.85 21.14 -71.39
C ALA A 10 24.88 20.54 -70.36
N LEU A 11 25.36 20.24 -69.15
CA LEU A 11 24.50 19.89 -68.03
C LEU A 11 24.27 21.14 -67.17
N SER A 12 23.14 21.76 -67.47
CA SER A 12 22.47 22.78 -66.67
C SER A 12 22.45 22.43 -65.18
N LYS A 13 23.41 22.97 -64.42
CA LYS A 13 23.37 23.07 -62.95
C LYS A 13 22.55 24.30 -62.57
N LYS A 14 21.22 24.24 -62.67
CA LYS A 14 20.32 25.27 -62.11
C LYS A 14 18.84 24.83 -62.02
N GLY A 15 18.59 23.58 -61.61
CA GLY A 15 17.22 23.04 -61.54
C GLY A 15 16.89 22.17 -60.31
N SER A 16 17.88 21.56 -59.66
CA SER A 16 17.64 20.59 -58.58
C SER A 16 17.88 21.11 -57.16
N GLU A 17 18.36 22.34 -56.97
CA GLU A 17 18.69 22.87 -55.64
C GLU A 17 17.43 23.27 -54.85
N LYS A 18 16.39 23.82 -55.51
CA LYS A 18 15.15 24.27 -54.84
C LYS A 18 14.30 23.13 -54.23
N PRO A 19 14.10 21.97 -54.89
CA PRO A 19 13.33 20.88 -54.29
C PRO A 19 14.06 20.23 -53.11
N ILE A 20 15.40 20.10 -53.18
CA ILE A 20 16.21 19.48 -52.13
C ILE A 20 16.17 20.31 -50.84
N GLU A 21 16.23 21.64 -50.95
CA GLU A 21 16.12 22.55 -49.80
C GLU A 21 14.76 22.42 -49.09
N ILE A 22 13.67 22.25 -49.85
CA ILE A 22 12.33 22.01 -49.30
C ILE A 22 12.25 20.68 -48.56
N PHE A 23 12.86 19.61 -49.09
CA PHE A 23 12.89 18.31 -48.41
C PHE A 23 13.69 18.35 -47.11
N ILE A 24 14.82 19.06 -47.08
CA ILE A 24 15.61 19.25 -45.85
C ILE A 24 14.81 20.03 -44.81
N ALA A 25 14.15 21.13 -45.20
CA ALA A 25 13.31 21.91 -44.29
C ALA A 25 12.15 21.08 -43.71
N LEU A 26 11.49 20.26 -44.53
CA LEU A 26 10.45 19.33 -44.09
C LEU A 26 10.98 18.30 -43.09
N PHE A 27 12.15 17.73 -43.33
CA PHE A 27 12.76 16.74 -42.45
C PHE A 27 13.13 17.34 -41.08
N VAL A 28 13.64 18.57 -41.08
CA VAL A 28 13.94 19.32 -39.84
C VAL A 28 12.66 19.59 -39.05
N ILE A 29 11.58 20.04 -39.71
CA ILE A 29 10.29 20.27 -39.04
C ILE A 29 9.76 18.96 -38.43
N LEU A 30 9.87 17.85 -39.15
CA LEU A 30 9.41 16.54 -38.69
C LEU A 30 10.25 16.03 -37.50
N ALA A 31 11.57 16.22 -37.53
CA ALA A 31 12.46 15.91 -36.42
C ALA A 31 12.12 16.73 -35.16
N VAL A 32 11.89 18.04 -35.32
CA VAL A 32 11.47 18.91 -34.21
C VAL A 32 10.12 18.47 -33.65
N ALA A 33 9.14 18.14 -34.50
CA ALA A 33 7.84 17.64 -34.06
C ALA A 33 7.96 16.32 -33.27
N LEU A 34 8.80 15.39 -33.71
CA LEU A 34 9.05 14.13 -32.99
C LEU A 34 9.71 14.35 -31.62
N VAL A 35 10.65 15.29 -31.52
CA VAL A 35 11.27 15.65 -30.24
C VAL A 35 10.25 16.26 -29.29
N LEU A 36 9.40 17.17 -29.77
CA LEU A 36 8.32 17.75 -28.96
C LEU A 36 7.34 16.68 -28.49
N LEU A 37 6.89 15.78 -29.38
CA LEU A 37 6.00 14.68 -29.01
C LEU A 37 6.61 13.77 -27.93
N LYS A 38 7.92 13.46 -28.01
CA LYS A 38 8.63 12.69 -26.99
C LYS A 38 8.68 13.39 -25.63
N MET A 39 8.93 14.70 -25.62
CA MET A 39 8.94 15.49 -24.37
C MET A 39 7.54 15.56 -23.74
N PHE A 40 6.49 15.74 -24.54
CA PHE A 40 5.11 15.73 -24.06
C PHE A 40 4.68 14.36 -23.51
N GLN A 41 5.08 13.26 -24.17
CA GLN A 41 4.80 11.91 -23.68
C GLN A 41 5.46 11.62 -22.32
N GLY A 42 6.71 12.06 -22.12
CA GLY A 42 7.40 11.96 -20.83
C GLY A 42 6.65 12.69 -19.71
N GLN A 43 6.28 13.95 -19.95
CA GLN A 43 5.54 14.75 -18.97
C GLN A 43 4.15 14.18 -18.62
N ILE A 44 3.42 13.64 -19.61
CA ILE A 44 2.11 13.01 -19.37
C ILE A 44 2.29 11.70 -18.58
N SER A 45 3.29 10.89 -18.91
CA SER A 45 3.58 9.65 -18.18
C SER A 45 3.89 9.91 -16.71
N ASP A 46 4.77 10.89 -16.44
CA ASP A 46 5.18 11.24 -15.08
C ASP A 46 3.99 11.81 -14.27
N LYS A 47 3.19 12.71 -14.88
CA LYS A 47 1.98 13.25 -14.24
C LYS A 47 0.91 12.19 -14.01
N THR A 48 0.79 11.21 -14.91
CA THR A 48 -0.16 10.09 -14.74
C THR A 48 0.28 9.20 -13.58
N LYS A 49 1.59 8.97 -13.41
CA LYS A 49 2.12 8.22 -12.28
C LYS A 49 1.89 8.97 -10.96
N GLU A 50 2.24 10.25 -10.91
CA GLU A 50 2.03 11.10 -9.73
C GLU A 50 0.55 11.14 -9.32
N LEU A 51 -0.38 11.23 -10.28
CA LEU A 51 -1.82 11.18 -10.01
C LEU A 51 -2.27 9.82 -9.46
N LYS A 52 -1.72 8.72 -9.94
CA LYS A 52 -2.02 7.38 -9.42
C LYS A 52 -1.50 7.18 -8.00
N ASP A 53 -0.29 7.66 -7.72
CA ASP A 53 0.32 7.56 -6.40
C ASP A 53 -0.49 8.38 -5.39
N LEU A 54 -0.92 9.60 -5.75
CA LEU A 54 -1.82 10.43 -4.93
C LEU A 54 -3.22 9.82 -4.72
N GLU A 55 -3.76 9.14 -5.73
CA GLU A 55 -5.04 8.45 -5.61
C GLU A 55 -4.94 7.25 -4.64
N ALA A 56 -3.83 6.51 -4.70
CA ALA A 56 -3.56 5.42 -3.78
C ALA A 56 -3.40 5.92 -2.33
N GLU A 57 -2.64 6.98 -2.12
CA GLU A 57 -2.45 7.60 -0.80
C GLU A 57 -3.78 8.07 -0.19
N ARG A 58 -4.61 8.77 -0.97
CA ARG A 58 -5.94 9.20 -0.51
C ARG A 58 -6.85 8.03 -0.15
N LYS A 59 -6.82 6.97 -0.95
CA LYS A 59 -7.62 5.77 -0.68
C LYS A 59 -7.16 5.12 0.63
N LEU A 60 -5.85 5.04 0.87
CA LEU A 60 -5.29 4.52 2.10
C LEU A 60 -5.71 5.34 3.33
N ASP A 61 -5.65 6.67 3.23
CA ASP A 61 -6.10 7.59 4.27
C ASP A 61 -7.59 7.41 4.59
N GLU A 62 -8.44 7.30 3.57
CA GLU A 62 -9.87 7.05 3.73
C GLU A 62 -10.15 5.72 4.44
N LEU A 63 -9.43 4.66 4.06
CA LEU A 63 -9.56 3.33 4.66
C LEU A 63 -9.10 3.32 6.12
N THR A 64 -7.97 3.97 6.41
CA THR A 64 -7.42 4.11 7.76
C THR A 64 -8.37 4.91 8.65
N THR A 65 -8.96 5.98 8.13
CA THR A 65 -9.97 6.78 8.83
C THR A 65 -11.21 5.94 9.17
N LYS A 66 -11.73 5.17 8.21
CA LYS A 66 -12.87 4.27 8.43
C LYS A 66 -12.58 3.19 9.46
N ALA A 67 -11.37 2.61 9.44
CA ALA A 67 -10.94 1.64 10.42
C ALA A 67 -10.91 2.26 11.83
N LYS A 68 -10.33 3.46 11.95
CA LYS A 68 -10.27 4.21 13.20
C LYS A 68 -11.65 4.53 13.75
N GLU A 69 -12.55 5.09 12.94
CA GLU A 69 -13.92 5.40 13.36
C GLU A 69 -14.65 4.19 13.95
N LYS A 70 -14.47 3.01 13.35
CA LYS A 70 -15.05 1.77 13.88
C LYS A 70 -14.48 1.33 15.20
N CYS A 71 -13.16 1.39 15.34
CA CYS A 71 -12.51 1.07 16.58
C CYS A 71 -12.88 2.07 17.69
N ASP A 72 -13.02 3.34 17.35
CA ASP A 72 -13.50 4.40 18.25
C ASP A 72 -14.97 4.19 18.65
N MET A 73 -15.82 3.71 17.73
CA MET A 73 -17.20 3.30 18.04
C MET A 73 -17.25 2.11 19.02
N LEU A 74 -16.34 1.14 18.92
CA LEU A 74 -16.25 0.06 19.89
C LEU A 74 -15.74 0.55 21.24
N CYS A 75 -14.79 1.47 21.23
CA CYS A 75 -14.24 2.07 22.44
C CYS A 75 -15.28 2.89 23.22
N SER A 76 -16.14 3.63 22.51
CA SER A 76 -17.16 4.49 23.12
C SER A 76 -18.36 3.75 23.72
N ARG A 77 -18.54 2.45 23.44
CA ARG A 77 -19.71 1.67 23.89
C ARG A 77 -19.75 1.36 25.39
N GLY A 78 -18.65 1.54 26.11
CA GLY A 78 -18.60 1.36 27.56
C GLY A 78 -17.24 0.89 28.06
N ASP A 79 -17.04 1.02 29.37
CA ASP A 79 -15.76 0.70 30.02
C ASP A 79 -15.75 -0.68 30.71
N SER A 80 -16.73 -1.52 30.38
CA SER A 80 -16.83 -2.86 30.96
C SER A 80 -15.71 -3.76 30.43
N LEU A 81 -15.32 -4.79 31.20
CA LEU A 81 -14.36 -5.80 30.75
C LEU A 81 -14.81 -6.43 29.41
N THR A 82 -16.11 -6.64 29.24
CA THR A 82 -16.69 -7.22 28.01
C THR A 82 -16.51 -6.31 26.81
N ASP A 83 -16.69 -4.99 26.98
CA ASP A 83 -16.55 -4.02 25.89
C ASP A 83 -15.08 -3.83 25.52
N ARG A 84 -14.21 -3.74 26.53
CA ARG A 84 -12.75 -3.71 26.35
C ARG A 84 -12.23 -4.99 25.66
N ALA A 85 -12.71 -6.16 26.07
CA ALA A 85 -12.36 -7.41 25.39
C ALA A 85 -12.89 -7.44 23.95
N ARG A 86 -14.10 -6.93 23.68
CA ARG A 86 -14.64 -6.83 22.32
C ARG A 86 -13.79 -5.91 21.43
N PHE A 87 -13.32 -4.79 21.97
CA PHE A 87 -12.36 -3.92 21.29
C PHE A 87 -11.07 -4.68 20.94
N CYS A 88 -10.50 -5.39 21.91
CA CYS A 88 -9.28 -6.19 21.70
C CYS A 88 -9.43 -7.34 20.69
N MET A 89 -10.60 -7.99 20.64
CA MET A 89 -10.86 -9.07 19.68
C MET A 89 -11.16 -8.55 18.27
N ARG A 90 -11.41 -7.24 18.09
CA ARG A 90 -11.84 -6.72 16.81
C ARG A 90 -10.67 -6.60 15.85
N GLN A 91 -10.65 -7.51 14.89
CA GLN A 91 -9.78 -7.45 13.72
C GLN A 91 -10.33 -6.40 12.73
N VAL A 92 -9.40 -5.67 12.10
CA VAL A 92 -9.64 -4.72 11.02
C VAL A 92 -9.34 -5.48 9.73
N THR A 93 -10.26 -6.32 9.29
CA THR A 93 -10.14 -7.05 8.03
C THR A 93 -11.02 -6.44 6.95
N SER A 94 -10.64 -6.74 5.70
CA SER A 94 -11.34 -6.39 4.47
C SER A 94 -12.80 -6.89 4.41
N ASP A 95 -13.18 -7.94 5.15
CA ASP A 95 -14.46 -8.60 4.89
C ASP A 95 -15.51 -8.47 6.01
N ILE A 96 -15.12 -8.13 7.25
CA ILE A 96 -16.01 -8.37 8.40
C ILE A 96 -17.06 -7.26 8.64
N ASP A 97 -17.18 -6.25 7.78
CA ASP A 97 -18.25 -5.23 7.86
C ASP A 97 -18.58 -4.57 6.50
N GLY A 98 -18.24 -5.20 5.37
CA GLY A 98 -18.42 -4.59 4.05
C GLY A 98 -17.53 -3.37 3.79
N ILE A 99 -16.53 -3.13 4.63
CA ILE A 99 -15.42 -2.24 4.31
C ILE A 99 -14.28 -3.16 3.96
N GLY A 100 -14.11 -3.38 2.65
CA GLY A 100 -12.87 -3.84 2.03
C GLY A 100 -11.75 -2.87 2.33
N VAL A 101 -11.35 -2.80 3.60
CA VAL A 101 -10.10 -2.18 4.02
C VAL A 101 -9.04 -3.13 3.50
N ASP A 102 -8.65 -2.86 2.26
CA ASP A 102 -7.48 -3.37 1.60
C ASP A 102 -6.41 -2.28 1.72
N LEU A 103 -5.66 -2.28 2.83
CA LEU A 103 -4.66 -1.25 3.14
C LEU A 103 -3.45 -1.38 2.21
N ASN A 104 -3.05 -2.60 1.82
CA ASN A 104 -1.87 -2.80 0.96
C ASN A 104 -1.83 -4.12 0.18
N ASN A 105 -2.98 -4.73 -0.12
CA ASN A 105 -3.14 -6.04 -0.77
C ASN A 105 -2.61 -7.22 0.06
N ASN A 106 -2.78 -7.19 1.39
CA ASN A 106 -2.22 -8.17 2.32
C ASN A 106 -0.68 -8.21 2.35
N GLU A 107 -0.03 -7.08 2.09
CA GLU A 107 1.41 -6.93 2.27
C GLU A 107 1.73 -6.50 3.73
N LEU A 108 3.01 -6.27 4.03
CA LEU A 108 3.43 -5.75 5.34
C LEU A 108 3.08 -4.26 5.47
N LEU A 109 2.39 -3.91 6.55
CA LEU A 109 2.14 -2.54 6.98
C LEU A 109 3.19 -2.13 8.00
N ASP A 110 3.65 -0.88 7.91
CA ASP A 110 4.56 -0.28 8.88
C ASP A 110 3.80 0.64 9.87
N ASP A 111 4.57 1.38 10.66
CA ASP A 111 4.10 2.32 11.68
C ASP A 111 3.50 3.63 11.10
N SER A 112 3.51 3.82 9.77
CA SER A 112 2.90 4.99 9.14
C SER A 112 1.37 4.89 9.04
N VAL A 113 0.84 3.67 8.98
CA VAL A 113 -0.60 3.36 8.84
C VAL A 113 -1.20 2.82 10.14
N THR A 114 -0.35 2.38 11.06
CA THR A 114 -0.74 1.67 12.29
C THR A 114 -0.17 2.37 13.53
N ASN A 115 -0.86 2.28 14.66
CA ASN A 115 -0.33 2.65 15.98
C ASN A 115 0.62 1.57 16.54
N LEU A 116 1.35 0.87 15.67
CA LEU A 116 2.40 -0.03 16.11
C LEU A 116 3.54 0.77 16.76
N LEU A 117 4.37 0.08 17.52
CA LEU A 117 5.59 0.69 18.02
C LEU A 117 6.54 0.96 16.84
N PRO A 118 7.37 2.03 16.91
CA PRO A 118 8.21 2.42 15.80
C PRO A 118 9.09 1.28 15.28
N GLY A 119 9.10 1.10 13.96
CA GLY A 119 9.85 0.03 13.29
C GLY A 119 9.25 -1.38 13.40
N MET A 120 8.05 -1.53 13.95
CA MET A 120 7.32 -2.79 13.86
C MET A 120 6.49 -2.86 12.58
N VAL A 121 6.34 -4.08 12.09
CA VAL A 121 5.48 -4.37 10.94
C VAL A 121 4.36 -5.33 11.33
N ALA A 122 3.27 -5.27 10.57
CA ALA A 122 2.14 -6.18 10.73
C ALA A 122 1.55 -6.55 9.39
N CYS A 123 1.06 -7.78 9.28
CA CYS A 123 0.16 -8.12 8.19
C CYS A 123 -1.16 -7.40 8.33
N GLU A 124 -1.65 -6.92 7.20
CA GLU A 124 -2.96 -6.29 7.08
C GLU A 124 -4.08 -7.17 7.65
N ASP A 125 -4.06 -8.46 7.30
CA ASP A 125 -5.01 -9.45 7.80
C ASP A 125 -4.80 -9.83 9.26
N ALA A 126 -3.89 -9.17 9.98
CA ALA A 126 -3.64 -9.33 11.41
C ALA A 126 -3.60 -7.98 12.15
N ILE A 127 -4.25 -6.95 11.59
CA ILE A 127 -4.49 -5.69 12.27
C ILE A 127 -5.71 -5.82 13.17
N TYR A 128 -5.57 -5.40 14.43
CA TYR A 128 -6.65 -5.34 15.41
C TYR A 128 -6.86 -3.88 15.83
N CYS A 129 -8.00 -3.56 16.44
CA CYS A 129 -8.29 -2.20 16.87
C CYS A 129 -7.23 -1.53 17.76
N PRO A 130 -6.53 -2.24 18.68
CA PRO A 130 -5.40 -1.67 19.41
C PRO A 130 -4.21 -1.26 18.53
N HIS A 131 -4.10 -1.79 17.31
CA HIS A 131 -3.12 -1.37 16.31
C HIS A 131 -3.57 -0.14 15.50
N VAL A 132 -4.80 0.37 15.69
CA VAL A 132 -5.36 1.48 14.91
C VAL A 132 -5.73 2.69 15.78
N THR A 133 -6.20 2.45 17.00
CA THR A 133 -6.58 3.52 17.94
C THR A 133 -6.32 3.09 19.38
N GLN A 134 -6.15 4.06 20.28
CA GLN A 134 -6.00 3.81 21.71
C GLN A 134 -7.38 3.90 22.37
N CYS A 135 -7.66 3.02 23.34
CA CYS A 135 -8.95 2.98 24.03
C CYS A 135 -8.78 2.94 25.54
N GLY A 136 -8.97 4.09 26.20
CA GLY A 136 -8.83 4.20 27.66
C GLY A 136 -7.43 3.75 28.12
N PRO A 137 -7.32 2.70 28.96
CA PRO A 137 -6.02 2.16 29.39
C PRO A 137 -5.32 1.30 28.33
N ILE A 138 -6.00 0.91 27.25
CA ILE A 138 -5.47 0.04 26.20
C ILE A 138 -4.70 0.91 25.21
N ARG A 139 -3.37 0.80 25.20
CA ARG A 139 -2.50 1.51 24.26
C ARG A 139 -1.98 0.61 23.16
N THR A 140 -1.79 -0.67 23.46
CA THR A 140 -1.22 -1.67 22.55
C THR A 140 -1.97 -3.00 22.67
N MET A 141 -1.68 -3.93 21.75
CA MET A 141 -2.20 -5.29 21.84
C MET A 141 -1.66 -6.06 23.06
N LYS A 142 -0.51 -5.66 23.63
CA LYS A 142 0.00 -6.22 24.89
C LYS A 142 -0.96 -5.96 26.04
N ASP A 143 -1.56 -4.77 26.10
CA ASP A 143 -2.55 -4.42 27.13
C ASP A 143 -3.85 -5.23 27.00
N CYS A 144 -4.11 -5.76 25.80
CA CYS A 144 -5.27 -6.58 25.51
C CYS A 144 -5.17 -8.02 26.01
N ILE A 145 -3.96 -8.59 26.05
CA ILE A 145 -3.73 -9.98 26.49
C ILE A 145 -4.39 -10.27 27.85
N PRO A 146 -4.12 -9.54 28.95
CA PRO A 146 -4.74 -9.82 30.24
C PRO A 146 -6.26 -9.59 30.23
N LEU A 147 -6.77 -8.65 29.42
CA LEU A 147 -8.21 -8.39 29.30
C LEU A 147 -8.93 -9.55 28.62
N LEU A 148 -8.33 -10.09 27.55
CA LEU A 148 -8.83 -11.26 26.84
C LEU A 148 -8.80 -12.51 27.72
N CYS A 149 -7.67 -12.77 28.39
CA CYS A 149 -7.54 -13.86 29.35
C CYS A 149 -8.61 -13.79 30.44
N ASN A 150 -8.77 -12.63 31.07
CA ASN A 150 -9.80 -12.42 32.09
C ASN A 150 -11.22 -12.62 31.55
N SER A 151 -11.49 -12.20 30.31
CA SER A 151 -12.78 -12.39 29.65
C SER A 151 -13.08 -13.88 29.40
N PHE A 152 -12.10 -14.64 28.91
CA PHE A 152 -12.25 -16.09 28.68
C PHE A 152 -12.42 -16.85 30.00
N VAL A 153 -11.62 -16.56 31.02
CA VAL A 153 -11.77 -17.20 32.34
C VAL A 153 -13.14 -16.91 32.94
N LYS A 154 -13.64 -15.66 32.85
CA LYS A 154 -15.02 -15.33 33.29
C LYS A 154 -16.10 -16.04 32.47
N SER A 155 -15.80 -16.43 31.25
CA SER A 155 -16.71 -17.22 30.40
C SER A 155 -16.67 -18.73 30.71
N GLY A 156 -15.88 -19.15 31.71
CA GLY A 156 -15.82 -20.53 32.21
C GLY A 156 -14.66 -21.36 31.67
N PHE A 157 -13.73 -20.78 30.91
CA PHE A 157 -12.53 -21.47 30.45
C PHE A 157 -11.51 -21.63 31.58
N SER A 158 -10.78 -22.74 31.59
CA SER A 158 -9.56 -22.86 32.40
C SER A 158 -8.46 -21.93 31.86
N ALA A 159 -7.41 -21.67 32.64
CA ALA A 159 -6.26 -20.87 32.17
C ALA A 159 -5.64 -21.45 30.90
N GLU A 160 -5.47 -22.78 30.84
CA GLU A 160 -4.93 -23.48 29.66
C GLU A 160 -5.83 -23.32 28.43
N GLN A 161 -7.15 -23.43 28.61
CA GLN A 161 -8.11 -23.24 27.54
C GLN A 161 -8.18 -21.78 27.07
N ALA A 162 -8.09 -20.83 28.02
CA ALA A 162 -8.03 -19.40 27.71
C ALA A 162 -6.76 -19.07 26.91
N THR A 163 -5.62 -19.68 27.25
CA THR A 163 -4.36 -19.55 26.50
C THR A 163 -4.49 -20.11 25.09
N ALA A 164 -5.06 -21.31 24.93
CA ALA A 164 -5.32 -21.87 23.62
C ALA A 164 -6.21 -20.94 22.79
N ARG A 165 -7.28 -20.41 23.39
CA ARG A 165 -8.20 -19.50 22.72
C ARG A 165 -7.57 -18.16 22.35
N LEU A 166 -6.72 -17.62 23.21
CA LEU A 166 -5.94 -16.42 22.93
C LEU A 166 -5.05 -16.63 21.70
N LYS A 167 -4.33 -17.76 21.64
CA LYS A 167 -3.46 -18.11 20.51
C LYS A 167 -4.21 -18.40 19.23
N GLU A 168 -5.46 -18.86 19.31
CA GLU A 168 -6.32 -19.00 18.13
C GLU A 168 -6.78 -17.65 17.59
N LEU A 169 -7.14 -16.73 18.49
CA LEU A 169 -7.64 -15.40 18.15
C LEU A 169 -6.55 -14.49 17.60
N VAL A 170 -5.41 -14.46 18.28
CA VAL A 170 -4.27 -13.59 17.99
C VAL A 170 -3.35 -14.38 17.06
N GLN A 171 -3.37 -14.04 15.77
CA GLN A 171 -2.55 -14.68 14.74
C GLN A 171 -1.60 -13.65 14.12
N PRO A 172 -0.43 -14.08 13.61
CA PRO A 172 0.51 -13.18 12.95
C PRO A 172 0.01 -12.66 11.59
N GLY A 173 -0.97 -13.32 10.97
CA GLY A 173 -1.43 -13.00 9.61
C GLY A 173 -0.72 -13.83 8.54
N THR A 174 -1.22 -13.78 7.31
CA THR A 174 -0.75 -14.64 6.20
C THR A 174 0.56 -14.17 5.58
N CYS A 175 0.87 -12.88 5.69
CA CYS A 175 2.07 -12.29 5.12
C CYS A 175 3.31 -12.42 6.04
N ALA A 176 3.13 -12.96 7.24
CA ALA A 176 4.15 -12.96 8.28
C ALA A 176 5.21 -14.01 7.96
N ASP A 177 6.45 -13.58 7.79
CA ASP A 177 7.58 -14.50 7.74
C ASP A 177 7.92 -14.95 9.17
N SER A 178 8.08 -16.26 9.33
CA SER A 178 8.52 -16.92 10.56
C SER A 178 9.81 -16.36 11.19
N ASN A 179 10.63 -15.62 10.43
CA ASN A 179 11.90 -15.06 10.87
C ASN A 179 11.89 -13.53 11.03
N ASP A 180 10.74 -12.87 10.91
CA ASP A 180 10.68 -11.42 11.07
C ASP A 180 10.66 -11.03 12.55
N GLU A 181 11.81 -10.59 13.05
CA GLU A 181 12.01 -10.10 14.41
C GLU A 181 11.25 -8.80 14.70
N TYR A 182 10.87 -8.06 13.65
CA TYR A 182 10.17 -6.78 13.74
C TYR A 182 8.65 -6.94 13.63
N HIS A 183 8.17 -8.14 13.31
CA HIS A 183 6.74 -8.39 13.26
C HIS A 183 6.13 -8.34 14.67
N TRP A 184 5.05 -7.56 14.85
CA TRP A 184 4.42 -7.33 16.17
C TRP A 184 4.11 -8.63 16.92
N PHE A 185 3.69 -9.67 16.21
CA PHE A 185 3.37 -10.97 16.78
C PHE A 185 4.60 -11.68 17.35
N THR A 186 5.75 -11.56 16.68
CA THR A 186 7.02 -12.13 17.14
C THR A 186 7.42 -11.49 18.47
N VAL A 187 7.27 -10.17 18.58
CA VAL A 187 7.58 -9.39 19.79
C VAL A 187 6.68 -9.80 20.96
N LEU A 188 5.40 -10.09 20.71
CA LEU A 188 4.43 -10.46 21.76
C LEU A 188 4.38 -11.96 22.05
N LYS A 189 5.08 -12.80 21.28
CA LYS A 189 4.92 -14.27 21.32
C LYS A 189 5.08 -14.87 22.72
N GLU A 190 6.02 -14.36 23.50
CA GLU A 190 6.26 -14.82 24.87
C GLU A 190 5.14 -14.39 25.83
N ASP A 191 4.49 -13.26 25.57
CA ASP A 191 3.39 -12.74 26.37
C ASP A 191 2.03 -13.41 26.05
N LEU A 192 1.93 -14.21 24.98
CA LEU A 192 0.68 -14.89 24.56
C LEU A 192 0.32 -16.10 25.44
N HIS A 193 0.13 -15.85 26.73
CA HIS A 193 -0.35 -16.81 27.70
C HIS A 193 -1.23 -16.15 28.77
N CYS A 194 -2.25 -16.90 29.14
CA CYS A 194 -3.01 -16.84 30.38
C CYS A 194 -2.48 -17.94 31.33
#